data_AF-A0A960Y5D9-F1
#
_entry.id   AF-A0A960Y5D9-F1
#
_cell.length_a   1.000
_cell.length_b   1.000
_cell.length_c   1.000
_cell.angle_alpha   90.00
_cell.angle_beta   90.00
_cell.angle_gamma   90.00
#
_symmetry.space_group_name_H-M   'P 1'
#
loop_
_entity.id
_entity.type
_entity.pdbx_description
1 polymer ?
#
loop_
_entity_poly.entity_id
_entity_poly.type
_entity_poly.pdbx_seq_one_letter_code
_entity_poly.pdbx_strand_id
1 'polypeptide(L)'
;MSTPLIPADAHWFLWAVLLGAAAFGYAAERTSWGRRVSGVVLTMGATFLLSNLGVIPSEGAAAYDLTWSYLVPLAIPLLLFGTDIRGWLRYGGKAVGSFALAVIAVCTSSFVGA
;
A
#
# COMPACT_ATOMS: atom_id res chain seq x y z
N MET A 1 -15.46 22.03 0.91
CA MET A 1 -16.25 20.95 1.52
C MET A 1 -17.03 20.25 0.41
N SER A 2 -16.35 19.45 -0.40
CA SER A 2 -16.98 18.59 -1.40
C SER A 2 -17.49 17.34 -0.70
N THR A 3 -18.80 17.17 -0.61
CA THR A 3 -19.42 15.95 -0.13
C THR A 3 -18.98 14.80 -1.05
N PRO A 4 -18.30 13.76 -0.54
CA PRO A 4 -17.92 12.63 -1.36
C PRO A 4 -19.17 11.97 -1.94
N LEU A 5 -19.09 11.52 -3.21
CA LEU A 5 -20.19 10.85 -3.91
C LEU A 5 -20.62 9.55 -3.20
N ILE A 6 -19.68 8.91 -2.51
CA ILE A 6 -19.94 7.76 -1.63
C ILE A 6 -19.99 8.28 -0.19
N PRO A 7 -21.16 8.26 0.47
CA PRO A 7 -21.23 8.62 1.88
C PRO A 7 -20.52 7.55 2.72
N ALA A 8 -19.89 7.97 3.82
CA ALA A 8 -18.98 7.14 4.62
C ALA A 8 -19.66 5.93 5.31
N ASP A 9 -20.98 5.93 5.35
CA ASP A 9 -21.85 4.86 5.86
C ASP A 9 -22.08 3.72 4.83
N ALA A 10 -21.83 3.96 3.54
CA ALA A 10 -21.97 2.97 2.47
C ALA A 10 -20.81 1.96 2.43
N HIS A 11 -20.68 1.20 3.53
CA HIS A 11 -19.55 0.31 3.80
C HIS A 11 -19.27 -0.69 2.67
N TRP A 12 -20.32 -1.32 2.12
CA TRP A 12 -20.21 -2.29 1.03
C TRP A 12 -19.72 -1.68 -0.28
N PHE A 13 -20.17 -0.47 -0.60
CA PHE A 13 -19.79 0.20 -1.84
C PHE A 13 -18.33 0.66 -1.78
N LEU A 14 -17.90 1.16 -0.61
CA LEU A 14 -16.51 1.54 -0.39
C LEU A 14 -15.59 0.32 -0.50
N TRP A 15 -15.94 -0.82 0.12
CA TRP A 15 -15.19 -2.07 -0.07
C TRP A 15 -15.15 -2.53 -1.53
N ALA A 16 -16.26 -2.43 -2.26
CA ALA A 16 -16.29 -2.76 -3.69
C ALA A 16 -15.33 -1.89 -4.51
N VAL A 17 -15.25 -0.59 -4.21
CA VAL A 17 -14.31 0.33 -4.86
C VAL A 17 -12.86 0.02 -4.48
N LEU A 18 -12.56 -0.22 -3.19
CA LEU A 18 -11.21 -0.57 -2.74
C LEU A 18 -10.72 -1.89 -3.34
N LEU A 19 -11.57 -2.92 -3.32
CA LEU A 19 -11.27 -4.21 -3.94
C LEU A 19 -11.19 -4.09 -5.46
N GLY A 20 -12.03 -3.26 -6.08
CA GLY A 20 -11.95 -2.94 -7.50
C GLY A 20 -10.64 -2.26 -7.89
N ALA A 21 -10.16 -1.31 -7.09
CA ALA A 21 -8.87 -0.66 -7.28
C ALA A 21 -7.71 -1.65 -7.12
N ALA A 22 -7.77 -2.53 -6.11
CA ALA A 22 -6.77 -3.58 -5.92
C ALA A 22 -6.76 -4.61 -7.08
N ALA A 23 -7.95 -5.02 -7.55
CA ALA A 23 -8.10 -5.90 -8.70
C ALA A 23 -7.58 -5.24 -9.99
N PHE A 24 -7.84 -3.93 -10.16
CA PHE A 24 -7.28 -3.15 -11.26
C PHE A 24 -5.75 -3.12 -11.21
N GLY A 25 -5.14 -2.82 -10.05
CA GLY A 25 -3.68 -2.82 -9.92
C GLY A 25 -3.07 -4.19 -10.20
N TYR A 26 -3.69 -5.26 -9.71
CA TYR A 26 -3.27 -6.64 -9.98
C TYR A 26 -3.39 -7.02 -11.45
N ALA A 27 -4.50 -6.66 -12.11
CA ALA A 27 -4.69 -6.90 -13.54
C ALA A 27 -3.73 -6.07 -14.39
N ALA A 28 -3.50 -4.81 -14.01
CA ALA A 28 -2.61 -3.90 -14.71
C ALA A 28 -1.14 -4.35 -14.62
N GLU A 29 -0.69 -4.91 -13.50
CA GLU A 29 0.66 -5.47 -13.35
C GLU A 29 0.95 -6.62 -14.33
N ARG A 30 -0.09 -7.34 -14.79
CA ARG A 30 0.04 -8.39 -15.82
C ARG A 30 0.23 -7.84 -17.23
N THR A 31 -0.10 -6.57 -17.48
CA THR A 31 0.11 -5.92 -18.79
C THR A 31 1.57 -5.55 -19.02
N SER A 32 1.97 -5.37 -20.29
CA SER A 32 3.35 -5.09 -20.68
C SER A 32 3.90 -3.78 -20.11
N TRP A 33 3.05 -2.77 -19.96
CA TRP A 33 3.43 -1.49 -19.35
C TRP A 33 3.34 -1.51 -17.82
N GLY A 34 2.27 -2.09 -17.27
CA GLY A 34 2.06 -2.13 -15.82
C GLY A 34 3.10 -2.98 -15.07
N ARG A 35 3.73 -3.96 -15.71
CA ARG A 35 4.85 -4.71 -15.07
C ARG A 35 6.05 -3.84 -14.69
N ARG A 36 6.21 -2.66 -15.33
CA ARG A 36 7.29 -1.71 -14.99
C ARG A 36 6.98 -0.91 -13.72
N VAL A 37 5.70 -0.82 -13.34
CA VAL A 37 5.20 0.01 -12.25
C VAL A 37 4.37 -0.92 -11.37
N SER A 38 5.01 -1.55 -10.39
CA SER A 38 4.41 -2.52 -9.44
C SER A 38 2.91 -2.30 -9.19
N GLY A 39 2.11 -3.38 -9.15
CA GLY A 39 0.65 -3.30 -8.99
C GLY A 39 0.20 -2.48 -7.78
N VAL A 40 1.01 -2.43 -6.72
CA VAL A 40 0.77 -1.57 -5.53
C VAL A 40 0.80 -0.09 -5.88
N VAL A 41 1.77 0.35 -6.70
CA VAL A 41 1.90 1.75 -7.12
C VAL A 41 0.72 2.16 -7.99
N LEU A 42 0.27 1.28 -8.88
CA LEU A 42 -0.91 1.52 -9.72
C LEU A 42 -2.19 1.60 -8.88
N THR A 43 -2.35 0.70 -7.91
CA THR A 43 -3.49 0.72 -6.96
C THR A 43 -3.50 2.01 -6.14
N MET A 44 -2.34 2.40 -5.61
CA MET A 44 -2.19 3.63 -4.84
C MET A 44 -2.53 4.86 -5.71
N GLY A 45 -2.03 4.92 -6.94
CA GLY A 45 -2.37 5.99 -7.88
C GLY A 45 -3.86 6.05 -8.19
N ALA A 46 -4.51 4.91 -8.46
CA ALA A 46 -5.94 4.85 -8.73
C ALA A 46 -6.77 5.35 -7.53
N THR A 47 -6.49 4.85 -6.32
CA THR A 47 -7.17 5.30 -5.10
C THR A 47 -6.92 6.79 -4.82
N PHE A 48 -5.69 7.27 -5.07
CA PHE A 48 -5.36 8.69 -4.90
C PHE A 48 -6.17 9.58 -5.85
N LEU A 49 -6.28 9.18 -7.13
CA LEU A 49 -7.12 9.88 -8.10
C LEU A 49 -8.60 9.86 -7.68
N LEU A 50 -9.12 8.71 -7.25
CA LEU A 50 -10.51 8.58 -6.79
C LEU A 50 -10.81 9.45 -5.56
N SER A 51 -9.85 9.57 -4.63
CA SER A 51 -9.96 10.45 -3.47
C SER A 51 -9.98 11.93 -3.88
N ASN A 52 -9.08 12.34 -4.79
CA ASN A 52 -9.03 13.72 -5.29
C ASN A 52 -10.28 14.12 -6.09
N LEU A 53 -10.88 13.18 -6.83
CA LEU A 53 -12.12 13.38 -7.56
C LEU A 53 -13.37 13.38 -6.65
N GLY A 54 -13.22 13.15 -5.35
CA GLY A 54 -14.32 13.10 -4.39
C GLY A 54 -15.20 11.85 -4.54
N VAL A 55 -14.69 10.78 -5.16
CA VAL A 55 -15.42 9.52 -5.29
C VAL A 55 -15.46 8.79 -3.96
N ILE A 56 -14.29 8.60 -3.33
CA ILE A 56 -14.15 7.89 -2.05
C ILE A 56 -13.93 8.92 -0.93
N PRO A 57 -14.49 8.74 0.27
CA PRO A 57 -14.16 9.60 1.42
C PRO A 57 -12.66 9.55 1.73
N SER A 58 -12.08 10.70 2.07
CA SER A 58 -10.67 10.82 2.46
C SER A 58 -10.43 10.44 3.93
N GLU A 59 -11.46 10.57 4.78
CA GLU A 59 -11.40 10.33 6.22
C GLU A 59 -12.73 9.77 6.74
N GLY A 60 -12.72 9.20 7.94
CA GLY A 60 -13.93 8.80 8.67
C GLY A 60 -14.66 7.55 8.16
N ALA A 61 -14.03 6.77 7.28
CA ALA A 61 -14.58 5.51 6.80
C ALA A 61 -14.08 4.31 7.62
N ALA A 62 -15.01 3.56 8.23
CA ALA A 62 -14.67 2.40 9.07
C ALA A 62 -13.89 1.29 8.34
N ALA A 63 -13.95 1.22 7.00
CA ALA A 63 -13.15 0.28 6.22
C ALA A 63 -11.64 0.58 6.31
N TYR A 64 -11.26 1.85 6.43
CA TYR A 64 -9.86 2.26 6.62
C TYR A 64 -9.35 1.83 7.98
N ASP A 65 -10.16 2.02 9.03
CA ASP A 65 -9.83 1.61 10.40
C ASP A 65 -9.65 0.09 10.49
N LEU A 66 -10.55 -0.69 9.87
CA LEU A 66 -10.42 -2.14 9.78
C LEU A 66 -9.16 -2.56 9.03
N THR A 67 -8.83 -1.85 7.95
CA THR A 67 -7.64 -2.15 7.15
C THR A 67 -6.37 -1.95 7.96
N TRP A 68 -6.24 -0.81 8.64
CA TRP A 68 -5.07 -0.50 9.46
C TRP A 68 -4.98 -1.34 10.73
N SER A 69 -6.09 -1.65 11.37
CA SER A 69 -6.09 -2.36 12.67
C SER A 69 -5.97 -3.87 12.52
N TYR A 70 -6.50 -4.45 11.43
CA TYR A 70 -6.56 -5.90 11.25
C TYR A 70 -5.85 -6.37 9.98
N LEU A 71 -6.18 -5.83 8.80
CA LEU A 71 -5.62 -6.37 7.56
C LEU A 71 -4.12 -6.12 7.41
N VAL A 72 -3.64 -4.91 7.72
CA VAL A 72 -2.21 -4.57 7.62
C VAL A 72 -1.36 -5.42 8.58
N PRO A 73 -1.69 -5.54 9.88
CA PRO A 73 -0.96 -6.42 10.78
C PRO A 73 -1.03 -7.89 10.38
N LEU A 74 -2.15 -8.35 9.80
CA LEU A 74 -2.34 -9.73 9.34
C LEU A 74 -1.63 -10.01 8.01
N ALA A 75 -1.37 -8.99 7.18
CA ALA A 75 -0.58 -9.14 5.97
C ALA A 75 0.87 -9.54 6.28
N ILE A 76 1.46 -9.04 7.37
CA ILE A 76 2.83 -9.38 7.78
C ILE A 76 3.02 -10.91 7.96
N PRO A 77 2.26 -11.62 8.82
CA PRO A 77 2.40 -13.07 8.96
C PRO A 77 2.02 -13.82 7.69
N LEU A 78 1.02 -13.38 6.92
CA LEU A 78 0.67 -14.03 5.64
C LEU A 78 1.82 -13.97 4.63
N LEU A 79 2.50 -12.82 4.52
CA LEU A 79 3.67 -12.66 3.65
C LEU A 79 4.86 -13.50 4.16
N LEU A 80 5.05 -13.59 5.48
CA LEU A 80 6.10 -14.41 6.08
C LEU A 80 5.86 -15.92 5.91
N PHE A 81 4.60 -16.39 5.99
CA PHE A 81 4.28 -17.80 5.78
C PHE A 81 4.59 -18.30 4.37
N GLY A 82 4.51 -17.42 3.36
CA GLY A 82 4.90 -17.75 1.99
C GLY A 82 6.41 -17.69 1.73
N THR A 83 7.21 -17.25 2.70
CA THR A 83 8.64 -16.96 2.51
C THR A 83 9.50 -18.03 3.20
N ASP A 84 10.59 -18.47 2.55
CA ASP A 84 11.63 -19.29 3.23
C ASP A 84 12.45 -18.41 4.19
N ILE A 85 11.95 -18.26 5.41
CA ILE A 85 12.55 -17.42 6.44
C ILE A 85 13.98 -17.88 6.76
N ARG A 86 14.24 -19.20 6.79
CA ARG A 86 15.56 -19.75 7.15
C ARG A 86 16.58 -19.47 6.04
N GLY A 87 16.18 -19.66 4.78
CA GLY A 87 17.00 -19.28 3.64
C GLY A 87 17.28 -17.77 3.62
N TRP A 88 16.24 -16.96 3.81
CA TRP A 88 16.38 -15.50 3.85
C TRP A 88 17.33 -15.03 4.96
N LEU A 89 17.26 -15.58 6.17
CA LEU A 89 18.17 -15.20 7.26
C LEU A 89 19.63 -15.57 6.97
N ARG A 90 19.85 -16.69 6.27
CA ARG A 90 21.19 -17.16 5.90
C ARG A 90 21.85 -16.31 4.81
N TYR A 91 21.08 -15.85 3.82
CA TYR A 91 21.61 -15.10 2.66
C TYR A 91 21.36 -13.57 2.75
N GLY A 92 20.43 -13.14 3.60
CA GLY A 92 19.93 -11.77 3.69
C GLY A 92 20.84 -10.79 4.43
N GLY A 93 21.93 -11.26 5.07
CA GLY A 93 22.83 -10.39 5.83
C GLY A 93 23.37 -9.19 5.03
N LYS A 94 23.71 -9.39 3.75
CA LYS A 94 24.15 -8.29 2.86
C LYS A 94 23.02 -7.30 2.57
N ALA A 95 21.79 -7.78 2.40
CA ALA A 95 20.62 -6.95 2.16
C ALA A 95 20.29 -6.07 3.39
N VAL A 96 20.35 -6.66 4.60
CA VAL A 96 20.18 -5.92 5.86
C VAL A 96 21.28 -4.86 6.01
N GLY A 97 22.52 -5.18 5.66
CA GLY A 97 23.63 -4.21 5.65
C GLY A 97 23.38 -3.02 4.71
N SER A 98 22.96 -3.27 3.47
CA SER A 98 22.62 -2.18 2.53
C SER A 98 21.42 -1.36 2.99
N PHE A 99 20.42 -1.99 3.61
CA PHE A 99 19.27 -1.30 4.17
C PHE A 99 19.67 -0.40 5.34
N ALA A 100 20.52 -0.87 6.25
CA ALA A 100 21.03 -0.07 7.36
C ALA A 100 21.80 1.16 6.87
N LEU A 101 22.65 1.01 5.84
CA LEU A 101 23.33 2.15 5.22
C LEU A 101 22.35 3.16 4.60
N ALA A 102 21.30 2.67 3.93
CA ALA A 102 20.26 3.53 3.38
C ALA A 102 19.52 4.30 4.48
N VAL A 103 19.18 3.65 5.61
CA VAL A 103 18.56 4.31 6.77
C VAL A 103 19.48 5.41 7.32
N ILE A 104 20.77 5.12 7.53
CA ILE A 104 21.75 6.11 8.00
C ILE A 104 21.80 7.31 7.03
N ALA A 105 21.83 7.05 5.72
CA ALA A 105 21.87 8.10 4.71
C ALA A 105 20.63 9.00 4.75
N VAL A 106 19.43 8.44 4.94
CA VAL A 106 18.19 9.23 5.08
C VAL A 106 18.20 10.04 6.37
N CYS A 107 18.63 9.45 7.49
CA CYS A 107 18.75 10.15 8.75
C CYS A 107 19.72 11.33 8.68
N THR A 108 20.92 11.13 8.10
CA THR A 108 21.89 12.22 7.96
C THR A 108 21.44 13.28 6.97
N SER A 109 20.78 12.90 5.87
CA SER A 109 20.23 13.85 4.90
C SER A 109 19.17 14.77 5.52
N SER A 110 18.38 14.30 6.48
CA SER A 110 17.37 15.13 7.15
C SER A 110 17.98 16.30 7.92
N PHE A 111 19.22 16.17 8.41
CA PHE A 111 19.91 17.24 9.14
C PHE A 111 20.66 18.21 8.23
N VAL A 112 21.02 17.80 7.01
CA VAL A 112 21.70 18.65 6.03
C VAL A 112 20.71 19.60 5.33
N GLY A 113 19.43 19.22 5.27
CA GLY A 113 18.35 20.04 4.69
C GLY A 113 17.59 20.93 5.68
N ALA A 114 17.94 20.90 6.98
CA ALA A 114 17.40 21.79 8.02
C ALA A 114 18.34 22.98 8.24
#